data_AF-A0A511YIR0-F1
#
_entry.id   AF-A0A511YIR0-F1
#
_cell.length_a   1.000
_cell.length_b   1.000
_cell.length_c   1.000
_cell.angle_alpha   90.00
_cell.angle_beta   90.00
_cell.angle_gamma   90.00
#
_symmetry.space_group_name_H-M   'P 1'
#
loop_
_entity.id
_entity.type
_entity.pdbx_description
1 polymer ?
#
loop_
_entity_poly.entity_id
_entity_poly.type
_entity_poly.pdbx_seq_one_letter_code
_entity_poly.pdbx_strand_id
1 'polypeptide(L)'
;MKFCIVFFIFFIQNLIPGQAFPKEDSIKIIREIESRKWIKERAYYRKRECSNDSLRAVNDAKLINKYFISIAAPDGFDFPAQKELETALKKLRIVWGGTWMGNCIGAYTPNSCYYTNMNKFTEEKYGENVINNVIRQTLLDYIDKNPSVIFEYNDHLDWLYEDNEVIANDMINKLFYKKFAYPKGYKKSSNQRHSFTKVFLIFDDESQRLKLDHFEHQMDDYNRVKYLYYFEGKIKDFINSSIFVLSKDAGRYNGVKTSFIIYYK
;
A
#
# COMPACT_ATOMS: atom_id res chain seq x y z
N MET A 1 -14.98 -84.29 -26.39
CA MET A 1 -13.98 -83.26 -26.03
C MET A 1 -13.69 -82.34 -27.22
N LYS A 2 -14.63 -81.45 -27.57
CA LYS A 2 -14.51 -80.49 -28.69
C LYS A 2 -14.87 -79.05 -28.27
N PHE A 3 -14.73 -78.72 -26.99
CA PHE A 3 -15.24 -77.46 -26.42
C PHE A 3 -14.20 -76.60 -25.69
N CYS A 4 -12.90 -76.85 -25.89
CA CYS A 4 -11.86 -76.08 -25.20
C CYS A 4 -10.93 -75.26 -26.11
N ILE A 5 -11.10 -75.28 -27.43
CA ILE A 5 -10.18 -74.59 -28.36
C ILE A 5 -10.73 -73.23 -28.83
N VAL A 6 -12.04 -72.98 -28.70
CA VAL A 6 -12.65 -71.74 -29.22
C VAL A 6 -12.54 -70.55 -28.25
N PHE A 7 -12.32 -70.79 -26.95
CA PHE A 7 -12.20 -69.69 -25.98
C PHE A 7 -10.79 -69.11 -25.82
N PHE A 8 -9.76 -69.76 -26.38
CA PHE A 8 -8.38 -69.28 -26.23
C PHE A 8 -7.95 -68.28 -27.30
N ILE A 9 -8.67 -68.17 -28.42
CA ILE A 9 -8.33 -67.25 -29.51
C ILE A 9 -8.91 -65.85 -29.29
N PHE A 10 -9.95 -65.71 -28.46
CA PHE A 10 -10.55 -64.40 -28.15
C PHE A 10 -9.87 -63.63 -27.01
N PHE A 11 -9.00 -64.26 -26.22
CA PHE A 11 -8.30 -63.57 -25.12
C PHE A 11 -6.96 -62.94 -25.51
N ILE A 12 -6.34 -63.36 -26.63
CA ILE A 12 -5.05 -62.79 -27.06
C ILE A 12 -5.23 -61.48 -27.84
N GLN A 13 -6.42 -61.20 -28.39
CA GLN A 13 -6.65 -59.96 -29.15
C GLN A 13 -6.93 -58.72 -28.29
N ASN A 14 -7.05 -58.84 -26.96
CA ASN A 14 -7.35 -57.71 -26.08
C ASN A 14 -6.18 -57.25 -25.19
N LEU A 15 -4.96 -57.75 -25.41
CA LEU A 15 -3.76 -57.38 -24.63
C LEU A 15 -2.60 -56.89 -25.50
N ILE A 16 -2.89 -56.19 -26.59
CA ILE A 16 -1.97 -55.14 -27.04
C ILE A 16 -2.60 -53.86 -26.52
N PRO A 17 -2.16 -53.29 -25.38
CA PRO A 17 -2.39 -51.86 -25.19
C PRO A 17 -1.72 -51.23 -26.40
N GLY A 18 -2.55 -50.70 -27.31
CA GLY A 18 -2.06 -49.78 -28.31
C GLY A 18 -1.38 -48.68 -27.51
N GLN A 19 -0.05 -48.78 -27.37
CA GLN A 19 0.78 -47.62 -27.12
C GLN A 19 0.55 -46.76 -28.35
N ALA A 20 -0.51 -45.94 -28.31
CA ALA A 20 -0.51 -44.69 -28.99
C ALA A 20 0.70 -43.97 -28.41
N PHE A 21 1.86 -44.15 -29.03
CA PHE A 21 2.94 -43.20 -28.91
C PHE A 21 2.26 -41.87 -29.15
N PRO A 22 2.20 -40.96 -28.15
CA PRO A 22 1.60 -39.67 -28.39
C PRO A 22 2.37 -39.13 -29.57
N LYS A 23 1.67 -38.94 -30.70
CA LYS A 23 2.28 -38.42 -31.91
C LYS A 23 2.76 -37.05 -31.49
N GLU A 24 4.06 -36.98 -31.22
CA GLU A 24 4.69 -35.83 -30.60
C GLU A 24 4.31 -34.66 -31.49
N ASP A 25 3.48 -33.76 -30.96
CA ASP A 25 2.90 -32.71 -31.77
C ASP A 25 4.07 -31.83 -32.20
N SER A 26 4.53 -32.04 -33.43
CA SER A 26 5.70 -31.35 -33.99
C SER A 26 5.58 -29.83 -33.83
N ILE A 27 4.36 -29.29 -33.81
CA ILE A 27 4.06 -27.88 -33.54
C ILE A 27 4.33 -27.54 -32.08
N LYS A 28 3.96 -28.40 -31.14
CA LYS A 28 4.27 -28.25 -29.70
C LYS A 28 5.79 -28.27 -29.46
N ILE A 29 6.52 -29.19 -30.08
CA ILE A 29 7.99 -29.26 -29.97
C ILE A 29 8.63 -27.97 -30.50
N ILE A 30 8.21 -27.49 -31.68
CA ILE A 30 8.71 -26.23 -32.26
C ILE A 30 8.44 -25.05 -31.32
N ARG A 31 7.22 -24.94 -30.79
CA ARG A 31 6.86 -23.90 -29.81
C ARG A 31 7.70 -23.98 -28.54
N GLU A 32 8.01 -25.18 -28.04
CA GLU A 32 8.88 -25.35 -26.88
C GLU A 32 10.33 -24.93 -27.18
N ILE A 33 10.85 -25.26 -28.37
CA ILE A 33 12.19 -24.84 -28.82
C ILE A 33 12.28 -23.32 -28.95
N GLU A 34 11.29 -22.70 -29.59
CA GLU A 34 11.19 -21.24 -29.75
C GLU A 34 11.06 -20.54 -28.40
N SER A 35 10.21 -21.04 -27.52
CA SER A 35 10.06 -20.54 -26.14
C SER A 35 11.39 -20.61 -25.37
N ARG A 36 12.09 -21.74 -25.43
CA ARG A 36 13.42 -21.89 -24.78
C ARG A 36 14.44 -20.93 -25.35
N LYS A 37 14.47 -20.72 -26.67
CA LYS A 37 15.38 -19.77 -27.33
C LYS A 37 15.08 -18.34 -26.88
N TRP A 38 13.82 -17.95 -26.89
CA TRP A 38 13.36 -16.64 -26.45
C TRP A 38 13.66 -16.36 -24.98
N ILE A 39 13.46 -17.34 -24.09
CA ILE A 39 13.83 -17.23 -22.67
C ILE A 39 15.35 -16.98 -22.52
N LYS A 40 16.19 -17.71 -23.28
CA LYS A 40 17.64 -17.52 -23.25
C LYS A 40 18.07 -16.14 -23.74
N GLU A 41 17.49 -15.66 -24.84
CA GLU A 41 17.75 -14.33 -25.38
C GLU A 41 17.34 -13.22 -24.40
N ARG A 42 16.17 -13.36 -23.78
CA ARG A 42 15.70 -12.46 -22.71
C ARG A 42 16.64 -12.47 -21.51
N ALA A 43 17.09 -13.64 -21.06
CA ALA A 43 18.03 -13.75 -19.95
C ALA A 43 19.37 -13.09 -20.26
N TYR A 44 19.90 -13.27 -21.48
CA TYR A 44 21.13 -12.63 -21.94
C TYR A 44 20.99 -11.11 -22.00
N TYR A 45 19.92 -10.61 -22.65
CA TYR A 45 19.62 -9.18 -22.71
C TYR A 45 19.52 -8.57 -21.32
N ARG A 46 18.71 -9.18 -20.43
CA ARG A 46 18.57 -8.75 -19.03
C ARG A 46 19.91 -8.68 -18.31
N LYS A 47 20.77 -9.70 -18.46
CA LYS A 47 22.09 -9.72 -17.82
C LYS A 47 22.97 -8.57 -18.33
N ARG A 48 22.96 -8.31 -19.64
CA ARG A 48 23.75 -7.23 -20.24
C ARG A 48 23.28 -5.85 -19.77
N GLU A 49 21.98 -5.56 -19.90
CA GLU A 49 21.43 -4.27 -19.49
C GLU A 49 21.61 -4.04 -17.98
N CYS A 50 21.38 -5.08 -17.16
CA CYS A 50 21.59 -4.99 -15.72
C CYS A 50 23.05 -4.73 -15.34
N SER A 51 24.02 -5.29 -16.08
CA SER A 51 25.44 -5.02 -15.86
C SER A 51 25.78 -3.57 -16.18
N ASN A 52 25.29 -3.04 -17.29
CA ASN A 52 25.50 -1.63 -17.67
C ASN A 52 24.90 -0.67 -16.65
N ASP A 53 23.66 -0.94 -16.22
CA ASP A 53 22.95 -0.21 -15.19
C ASP A 53 23.68 -0.21 -13.84
N SER A 54 24.22 -1.36 -13.45
CA SER A 54 24.94 -1.50 -12.18
C SER A 54 26.23 -0.67 -12.19
N LEU A 55 26.96 -0.69 -13.31
CA LEU A 55 28.15 0.16 -13.48
C LEU A 55 27.79 1.65 -13.45
N ARG A 56 26.69 2.03 -14.12
CA ARG A 56 26.18 3.40 -14.07
C ARG A 56 25.82 3.81 -12.64
N ALA A 57 25.11 2.96 -11.90
CA ALA A 57 24.74 3.23 -10.51
C ALA A 57 25.96 3.40 -9.60
N VAL A 58 26.99 2.56 -9.76
CA VAL A 58 28.25 2.68 -9.01
C VAL A 58 28.94 4.02 -9.32
N ASN A 59 29.00 4.41 -10.59
CA ASN A 59 29.59 5.68 -10.99
C ASN A 59 28.80 6.87 -10.43
N ASP A 60 27.47 6.88 -10.56
CA ASP A 60 26.62 7.94 -10.04
C ASP A 60 26.74 8.07 -8.51
N ALA A 61 26.76 6.95 -7.77
CA ALA A 61 26.86 6.96 -6.31
C ALA A 61 28.26 7.34 -5.81
N LYS A 62 29.34 6.78 -6.39
CA LYS A 62 30.71 6.96 -5.87
C LYS A 62 31.42 8.18 -6.43
N LEU A 63 31.21 8.50 -7.70
CA LEU A 63 31.95 9.56 -8.39
C LEU A 63 31.17 10.88 -8.43
N ILE A 64 29.84 10.80 -8.61
CA ILE A 64 28.98 11.98 -8.75
C ILE A 64 28.23 12.29 -7.43
N ASN A 65 28.30 11.39 -6.44
CA ASN A 65 27.63 11.53 -5.15
C ASN A 65 26.11 11.75 -5.30
N LYS A 66 25.52 11.08 -6.29
CA LYS A 66 24.08 11.10 -6.55
C LYS A 66 23.46 9.88 -5.88
N TYR A 67 22.40 10.10 -5.14
CA TYR A 67 21.65 9.06 -4.43
C TYR A 67 20.20 9.12 -4.85
N PHE A 68 19.50 8.00 -4.75
CA PHE A 68 18.17 7.85 -5.30
C PHE A 68 17.36 6.91 -4.44
N ILE A 69 16.08 7.25 -4.26
CA ILE A 69 15.10 6.37 -3.66
C ILE A 69 13.97 6.22 -4.67
N SER A 70 13.66 4.99 -5.04
CA SER A 70 12.36 4.60 -5.58
C SER A 70 11.59 3.81 -4.54
N ILE A 71 10.31 4.10 -4.40
CA ILE A 71 9.39 3.24 -3.66
C ILE A 71 8.74 2.27 -4.68
N ALA A 72 8.71 0.98 -4.34
CA ALA A 72 8.26 -0.08 -5.23
C ALA A 72 6.72 -0.11 -5.27
N ALA A 73 6.11 -0.41 -6.42
CA ALA A 73 4.66 -0.61 -6.47
C ALA A 73 4.22 -1.84 -5.63
N PRO A 74 3.01 -1.84 -5.04
CA PRO A 74 1.89 -0.94 -5.34
C PRO A 74 2.03 0.46 -4.72
N ASP A 75 3.01 0.62 -3.83
CA ASP A 75 3.59 1.86 -3.27
C ASP A 75 4.24 2.74 -4.36
N GLY A 76 3.56 2.91 -5.48
CA GLY A 76 4.13 3.55 -6.62
C GLY A 76 3.20 4.33 -7.54
N PHE A 77 1.88 4.15 -7.49
CA PHE A 77 1.07 4.93 -8.44
C PHE A 77 0.62 6.31 -7.95
N ASP A 78 0.68 6.63 -6.66
CA ASP A 78 0.29 7.95 -6.14
C ASP A 78 0.87 8.25 -4.73
N PHE A 79 2.18 8.49 -4.60
CA PHE A 79 2.75 8.94 -3.32
C PHE A 79 2.25 10.36 -3.02
N PRO A 80 1.38 10.55 -2.00
CA PRO A 80 0.60 11.78 -1.91
C PRO A 80 1.46 12.98 -1.51
N ALA A 81 2.57 12.75 -0.81
CA ALA A 81 3.53 13.78 -0.37
C ALA A 81 4.73 13.94 -1.31
N GLN A 82 4.60 13.68 -2.62
CA GLN A 82 5.74 13.67 -3.56
C GLN A 82 6.56 14.96 -3.50
N LYS A 83 5.90 16.12 -3.50
CA LYS A 83 6.58 17.42 -3.49
C LYS A 83 7.33 17.67 -2.17
N GLU A 84 6.72 17.30 -1.05
CA GLU A 84 7.34 17.33 0.27
C GLU A 84 8.56 16.41 0.33
N LEU A 85 8.45 15.19 -0.19
CA LEU A 85 9.52 14.21 -0.21
C LEU A 85 10.69 14.65 -1.10
N GLU A 86 10.42 15.11 -2.32
CA GLU A 86 11.42 15.71 -3.20
C GLU A 86 12.19 16.83 -2.51
N THR A 87 11.47 17.71 -1.82
CA THR A 87 12.06 18.84 -1.09
C THR A 87 12.93 18.37 0.09
N ALA A 88 12.47 17.37 0.84
CA ALA A 88 13.22 16.82 1.97
C ALA A 88 14.48 16.07 1.52
N LEU A 89 14.38 15.23 0.49
CA LEU A 89 15.50 14.48 -0.08
C LEU A 89 16.55 15.39 -0.70
N LYS A 90 16.15 16.50 -1.33
CA LYS A 90 17.08 17.50 -1.88
C LYS A 90 18.02 18.07 -0.81
N LYS A 91 17.55 18.24 0.44
CA LYS A 91 18.40 18.68 1.57
C LYS A 91 19.52 17.68 1.90
N LEU A 92 19.26 16.40 1.66
CA LEU A 92 20.23 15.31 1.83
C LEU A 92 21.06 15.05 0.58
N ARG A 93 20.87 15.83 -0.49
CA ARG A 93 21.44 15.61 -1.84
C ARG A 93 21.03 14.25 -2.44
N ILE A 94 19.84 13.79 -2.08
CA ILE A 94 19.20 12.61 -2.65
C ILE A 94 18.20 13.08 -3.70
N VAL A 95 18.22 12.46 -4.88
CA VAL A 95 17.28 12.70 -5.97
C VAL A 95 16.11 11.76 -5.79
N TRP A 96 14.89 12.30 -5.76
CA TRP A 96 13.69 11.47 -5.77
C TRP A 96 13.53 10.79 -7.13
N GLY A 97 13.30 9.49 -7.10
CA GLY A 97 13.29 8.66 -8.28
C GLY A 97 11.95 8.45 -8.95
N GLY A 98 10.91 8.97 -8.32
CA GLY A 98 9.57 8.48 -8.55
C GLY A 98 9.43 7.06 -8.04
N THR A 99 8.47 6.40 -8.62
CA THR A 99 7.92 5.15 -8.15
C THR A 99 8.07 4.10 -9.24
N TRP A 100 8.28 2.85 -8.86
CA TRP A 100 8.61 1.83 -9.85
C TRP A 100 7.88 0.51 -9.59
N MET A 101 7.11 0.06 -10.58
CA MET A 101 6.56 -1.29 -10.61
C MET A 101 7.67 -2.34 -10.74
N GLY A 102 7.81 -3.18 -9.73
CA GLY A 102 8.77 -4.29 -9.71
C GLY A 102 8.80 -5.07 -11.03
N ASN A 103 9.95 -5.65 -11.34
CA ASN A 103 10.22 -6.27 -12.63
C ASN A 103 9.23 -7.42 -12.91
N CYS A 104 8.27 -7.22 -13.83
CA CYS A 104 7.35 -8.27 -14.25
C CYS A 104 8.16 -9.50 -14.72
N ILE A 105 7.75 -10.68 -14.27
CA ILE A 105 8.47 -11.95 -14.50
C ILE A 105 8.83 -12.11 -15.98
N GLY A 106 10.13 -12.14 -16.28
CA GLY A 106 10.66 -12.48 -17.60
C GLY A 106 10.91 -11.30 -18.56
N ALA A 107 10.63 -10.05 -18.19
CA ALA A 107 11.06 -8.86 -18.93
C ALA A 107 12.11 -8.09 -18.11
N TYR A 108 12.90 -7.23 -18.76
CA TYR A 108 13.72 -6.22 -18.08
C TYR A 108 13.03 -4.88 -18.31
N THR A 109 12.52 -4.27 -17.25
CA THR A 109 12.05 -2.89 -17.30
C THR A 109 13.26 -1.95 -17.41
N PRO A 110 13.24 -0.94 -18.29
CA PRO A 110 14.34 0.02 -18.42
C PRO A 110 14.78 0.59 -17.08
N ASN A 111 16.09 0.64 -16.84
CA ASN A 111 16.73 1.18 -15.63
C ASN A 111 16.44 0.42 -14.32
N SER A 112 15.81 -0.76 -14.40
CA SER A 112 15.44 -1.54 -13.21
C SER A 112 16.62 -1.84 -12.29
N CYS A 113 17.72 -2.37 -12.83
CA CYS A 113 18.89 -2.66 -12.02
C CYS A 113 19.58 -1.40 -11.52
N TYR A 114 19.52 -0.30 -12.27
CA TYR A 114 20.07 0.97 -11.81
C TYR A 114 19.34 1.45 -10.55
N TYR A 115 18.00 1.48 -10.55
CA TYR A 115 17.22 1.92 -9.40
C TYR A 115 17.43 1.01 -8.18
N THR A 116 17.45 -0.31 -8.37
CA THR A 116 17.73 -1.26 -7.27
C THR A 116 19.10 -1.00 -6.63
N ASN A 117 20.15 -0.84 -7.44
CA ASN A 117 21.48 -0.58 -6.90
C ASN A 117 21.57 0.80 -6.24
N MET A 118 20.94 1.82 -6.82
CA MET A 118 20.96 3.17 -6.26
C MET A 118 20.20 3.28 -4.94
N ASN A 119 19.06 2.60 -4.79
CA ASN A 119 18.37 2.48 -3.50
C ASN A 119 19.32 1.89 -2.45
N LYS A 120 19.95 0.76 -2.78
CA LYS A 120 20.92 0.09 -1.90
C LYS A 120 22.07 1.01 -1.51
N PHE A 121 22.68 1.72 -2.47
CA PHE A 121 23.78 2.66 -2.16
C PHE A 121 23.33 3.85 -1.32
N THR A 122 22.07 4.26 -1.46
CA THR A 122 21.47 5.33 -0.64
C THR A 122 21.25 4.84 0.79
N GLU A 123 20.67 3.66 0.96
CA GLU A 123 20.49 3.02 2.27
C GLU A 123 21.85 2.76 2.96
N GLU A 124 22.84 2.25 2.24
CA GLU A 124 24.20 2.02 2.78
C GLU A 124 24.86 3.32 3.27
N LYS A 125 24.61 4.45 2.60
CA LYS A 125 25.21 5.73 2.97
C LYS A 125 24.51 6.44 4.11
N TYR A 126 23.18 6.53 4.04
CA TYR A 126 22.40 7.35 4.97
C TYR A 126 21.79 6.52 6.10
N GLY A 127 21.66 5.21 5.90
CA GLY A 127 20.93 4.30 6.77
C GLY A 127 19.45 4.24 6.40
N GLU A 128 18.91 3.02 6.32
CA GLU A 128 17.49 2.75 6.05
C GLU A 128 16.56 3.53 6.99
N ASN A 129 16.88 3.57 8.28
CA ASN A 129 16.10 4.31 9.28
C ASN A 129 16.02 5.82 9.00
N VAL A 130 17.07 6.42 8.45
CA VAL A 130 17.06 7.85 8.11
C VAL A 130 16.11 8.09 6.94
N ILE A 131 16.15 7.22 5.93
CA ILE A 131 15.26 7.31 4.77
C ILE A 131 13.80 7.12 5.18
N ASN A 132 13.51 6.09 5.97
CA ASN A 132 12.16 5.82 6.47
C ASN A 132 11.63 6.99 7.32
N ASN A 133 12.47 7.61 8.15
CA ASN A 133 12.08 8.79 8.93
C ASN A 133 11.82 10.03 8.06
N VAL A 134 12.58 10.23 6.98
CA VAL A 134 12.34 11.33 6.03
C VAL A 134 10.99 11.15 5.35
N ILE A 135 10.72 9.94 4.84
CA ILE A 135 9.43 9.59 4.25
C ILE A 135 8.33 9.85 5.29
N ARG A 136 8.53 9.38 6.54
CA ARG A 136 7.62 9.59 7.69
C ARG A 136 7.25 11.03 7.91
N GLN A 137 8.26 11.86 8.06
CA GLN A 137 8.02 13.27 8.32
C GLN A 137 7.30 13.94 7.15
N THR A 138 7.65 13.60 5.91
CA THR A 138 7.03 14.24 4.74
C THR A 138 5.54 13.93 4.60
N LEU A 139 5.12 12.70 4.91
CA LEU A 139 3.71 12.35 4.90
C LEU A 139 2.95 12.94 6.09
N LEU A 140 3.55 13.01 7.28
CA LEU A 140 2.97 13.73 8.41
C LEU A 140 2.74 15.22 8.08
N ASP A 141 3.74 15.88 7.48
CA ASP A 141 3.66 17.28 7.07
C ASP A 141 2.61 17.50 5.98
N TYR A 142 2.45 16.53 5.08
CA TYR A 142 1.43 16.56 4.04
C TYR A 142 0.01 16.39 4.62
N ILE A 143 -0.18 15.44 5.54
CA ILE A 143 -1.45 15.21 6.25
C ILE A 143 -1.87 16.45 7.05
N ASP A 144 -0.93 17.13 7.69
CA ASP A 144 -1.22 18.36 8.44
C ASP A 144 -1.80 19.48 7.55
N LYS A 145 -1.42 19.50 6.26
CA LYS A 145 -1.96 20.43 5.25
C LYS A 145 -3.23 19.90 4.58
N ASN A 146 -3.33 18.59 4.39
CA ASN A 146 -4.39 17.90 3.67
C ASN A 146 -5.01 16.80 4.54
N PRO A 147 -5.73 17.17 5.61
CA PRO A 147 -6.20 16.21 6.61
C PRO A 147 -7.27 15.24 6.11
N SER A 148 -7.90 15.51 4.96
CA SER A 148 -8.87 14.59 4.34
C SER A 148 -8.25 13.25 3.97
N VAL A 149 -6.96 13.25 3.66
CA VAL A 149 -6.19 12.07 3.28
C VAL A 149 -6.14 11.02 4.39
N ILE A 150 -6.42 11.39 5.65
CA ILE A 150 -6.56 10.42 6.75
C ILE A 150 -7.70 9.43 6.51
N PHE A 151 -8.68 9.81 5.71
CA PHE A 151 -9.86 9.00 5.43
C PHE A 151 -9.80 8.25 4.09
N GLU A 152 -8.82 8.57 3.24
CA GLU A 152 -8.67 7.97 1.92
C GLU A 152 -7.73 6.76 2.01
N TYR A 153 -8.06 5.67 1.33
CA TYR A 153 -7.13 4.55 1.22
C TYR A 153 -5.95 4.93 0.31
N ASN A 154 -4.75 4.64 0.77
CA ASN A 154 -3.52 4.79 0.02
C ASN A 154 -2.48 3.84 0.62
N ASP A 155 -1.90 2.96 -0.20
CA ASP A 155 -0.88 1.98 0.22
C ASP A 155 0.31 2.65 0.93
N HIS A 156 0.62 3.89 0.53
CA HIS A 156 1.62 4.74 1.18
C HIS A 156 1.16 5.36 2.48
N LEU A 157 0.02 4.96 3.03
CA LEU A 157 -0.45 5.31 4.36
C LEU A 157 -0.62 4.07 5.24
N ASP A 158 -0.39 2.86 4.72
CA ASP A 158 -0.48 1.60 5.49
C ASP A 158 0.53 1.56 6.65
N TRP A 159 1.77 2.00 6.46
CA TRP A 159 2.74 2.32 7.52
C TRP A 159 2.26 3.32 8.62
N LEU A 160 1.17 4.07 8.42
CA LEU A 160 0.47 4.86 9.44
C LEU A 160 -0.80 4.18 9.97
N TYR A 161 -1.36 3.20 9.26
CA TYR A 161 -2.72 2.66 9.46
C TYR A 161 -2.78 1.15 9.73
N GLU A 162 -2.07 0.31 8.97
CA GLU A 162 -1.94 -1.11 9.24
C GLU A 162 -1.15 -1.30 10.55
N ASP A 163 -1.76 -2.01 11.49
CA ASP A 163 -1.30 -2.27 12.85
C ASP A 163 -1.28 -1.09 13.85
N ASN A 164 -1.71 0.12 13.48
CA ASN A 164 -1.70 1.26 14.41
C ASN A 164 -2.89 2.24 14.30
N GLU A 165 -4.12 1.74 14.46
CA GLU A 165 -5.33 2.57 14.57
C GLU A 165 -5.21 3.74 15.57
N VAL A 166 -4.33 3.59 16.56
CA VAL A 166 -4.03 4.60 17.57
C VAL A 166 -3.43 5.87 16.94
N ILE A 167 -2.54 5.75 15.97
CA ILE A 167 -1.90 6.92 15.31
C ILE A 167 -2.94 7.73 14.53
N ALA A 168 -3.77 7.08 13.73
CA ALA A 168 -4.82 7.76 12.96
C ALA A 168 -5.82 8.47 13.90
N ASN A 169 -6.26 7.78 14.95
CA ASN A 169 -7.12 8.39 15.96
C ASN A 169 -6.43 9.57 16.66
N ASP A 170 -5.15 9.46 17.01
CA ASP A 170 -4.40 10.57 17.63
C ASP A 170 -4.32 11.80 16.71
N MET A 171 -4.13 11.61 15.39
CA MET A 171 -4.16 12.69 14.41
C MET A 171 -5.53 13.36 14.32
N ILE A 172 -6.59 12.56 14.22
CA ILE A 172 -7.97 13.07 14.16
C ILE A 172 -8.32 13.81 15.46
N ASN A 173 -7.93 13.27 16.62
CA ASN A 173 -8.10 13.92 17.90
C ASN A 173 -7.35 15.26 17.95
N LYS A 174 -6.10 15.32 17.49
CA LYS A 174 -5.36 16.59 17.40
C LYS A 174 -6.13 17.62 16.56
N LEU A 175 -6.65 17.22 15.41
CA LEU A 175 -7.44 18.09 14.54
C LEU A 175 -8.74 18.57 15.20
N PHE A 176 -9.49 17.66 15.82
CA PHE A 176 -10.70 17.98 16.56
C PHE A 176 -10.43 18.97 17.71
N TYR A 177 -9.40 18.70 18.51
CA TYR A 177 -9.08 19.50 19.68
C TYR A 177 -8.43 20.86 19.38
N LYS A 178 -8.00 21.14 18.13
CA LYS A 178 -7.47 22.48 17.74
C LYS A 178 -8.48 23.61 18.01
N LYS A 179 -9.79 23.33 17.93
CA LYS A 179 -10.87 24.33 18.12
C LYS A 179 -11.91 23.92 19.16
N PHE A 180 -11.66 22.84 19.90
CA PHE A 180 -12.60 22.31 20.88
C PHE A 180 -12.45 23.00 22.24
N ALA A 181 -13.58 23.35 22.84
CA ALA A 181 -13.65 23.78 24.23
C ALA A 181 -14.55 22.81 25.00
N TYR A 182 -14.13 22.46 26.22
CA TYR A 182 -14.95 21.63 27.09
C TYR A 182 -16.14 22.43 27.65
N PRO A 183 -17.31 21.80 27.87
CA PRO A 183 -18.45 22.47 28.46
C PRO A 183 -18.13 22.85 29.91
N LYS A 184 -18.74 23.95 30.38
CA LYS A 184 -18.54 24.44 31.75
C LYS A 184 -18.89 23.35 32.77
N GLY A 185 -18.00 23.15 33.74
CA GLY A 185 -18.16 22.15 34.80
C GLY A 185 -17.73 20.72 34.43
N TYR A 186 -17.28 20.48 33.19
CA TYR A 186 -16.67 19.20 32.84
C TYR A 186 -15.32 19.03 33.55
N LYS A 187 -15.17 17.91 34.26
CA LYS A 187 -13.92 17.52 34.90
C LYS A 187 -13.20 16.50 34.03
N LYS A 188 -12.03 16.87 33.54
CA LYS A 188 -11.13 16.01 32.75
C LYS A 188 -10.69 14.80 33.58
N SER A 189 -10.64 13.64 32.95
CA SER A 189 -10.05 12.43 33.49
C SER A 189 -8.53 12.52 33.52
N SER A 190 -7.91 11.87 34.50
CA SER A 190 -6.47 11.59 34.45
C SER A 190 -6.16 10.43 33.49
N ASN A 191 -7.12 9.53 33.28
CA ASN A 191 -6.98 8.34 32.43
C ASN A 191 -7.36 8.68 30.99
N GLN A 192 -6.34 8.96 30.19
CA GLN A 192 -6.49 9.18 28.76
C GLN A 192 -7.08 7.92 28.11
N ARG A 193 -8.03 8.10 27.19
CA ARG A 193 -8.68 7.05 26.37
C ARG A 193 -9.75 6.19 27.03
N HIS A 194 -10.11 6.42 28.30
CA HIS A 194 -11.18 5.66 28.96
C HIS A 194 -12.59 6.17 28.64
N SER A 195 -12.74 7.49 28.46
CA SER A 195 -13.95 8.10 27.93
C SER A 195 -13.75 8.40 26.44
N PHE A 196 -14.65 7.94 25.59
CA PHE A 196 -14.57 8.23 24.17
C PHE A 196 -15.92 8.20 23.46
N THR A 197 -15.91 8.68 22.22
CA THR A 197 -16.99 8.47 21.26
C THR A 197 -16.38 7.92 19.99
N LYS A 198 -16.83 6.72 19.61
CA LYS A 198 -16.58 6.17 18.30
C LYS A 198 -17.63 6.72 17.36
N VAL A 199 -17.16 7.25 16.24
CA VAL A 199 -17.97 7.90 15.22
C VAL A 199 -17.99 6.98 14.03
N PHE A 200 -19.19 6.70 13.52
CA PHE A 200 -19.41 5.94 12.30
C PHE A 200 -19.94 6.88 11.23
N LEU A 201 -19.43 6.70 10.02
CA LEU A 201 -19.67 7.54 8.86
C LEU A 201 -20.10 6.68 7.68
N ILE A 202 -20.87 7.26 6.78
CA ILE A 202 -21.19 6.68 5.47
C ILE A 202 -20.55 7.58 4.42
N PHE A 203 -19.88 6.96 3.45
CA PHE A 203 -19.36 7.66 2.29
C PHE A 203 -20.47 7.88 1.26
N ASP A 204 -20.67 9.13 0.86
CA ASP A 204 -21.57 9.51 -0.22
C ASP A 204 -20.77 9.75 -1.50
N ASP A 205 -20.87 8.83 -2.45
CA ASP A 205 -20.19 8.89 -3.75
C ASP A 205 -20.63 10.10 -4.60
N GLU A 206 -21.84 10.63 -4.44
CA GLU A 206 -22.29 11.75 -5.26
C GLU A 206 -21.63 13.06 -4.82
N SER A 207 -21.57 13.28 -3.50
CA SER A 207 -20.95 14.47 -2.92
C SER A 207 -19.48 14.30 -2.55
N GLN A 208 -18.93 13.08 -2.70
CA GLN A 208 -17.58 12.70 -2.27
C GLN A 208 -17.35 13.05 -0.80
N ARG A 209 -18.36 12.84 0.05
CA ARG A 209 -18.36 13.31 1.44
C ARG A 209 -18.63 12.18 2.41
N LEU A 210 -17.90 12.15 3.51
CA LEU A 210 -18.24 11.36 4.68
C LEU A 210 -19.33 12.06 5.51
N LYS A 211 -20.47 11.38 5.66
CA LYS A 211 -21.63 11.84 6.44
C LYS A 211 -21.73 11.05 7.73
N LEU A 212 -22.20 11.70 8.79
CA LEU A 212 -22.48 11.03 10.05
C LEU A 212 -23.56 9.96 9.85
N ASP A 213 -23.28 8.76 10.34
CA ASP A 213 -24.26 7.68 10.48
C ASP A 213 -24.75 7.62 11.93
N HIS A 214 -23.87 7.19 12.84
CA HIS A 214 -24.20 7.09 14.27
C HIS A 214 -22.97 7.26 15.16
N PHE A 215 -23.23 7.28 16.47
CA PHE A 215 -22.22 7.32 17.52
C PHE A 215 -22.32 6.09 18.42
N GLU A 216 -21.18 5.64 18.91
CA GLU A 216 -21.08 4.76 20.07
C GLU A 216 -20.26 5.45 21.16
N HIS A 217 -20.71 5.36 22.41
CA HIS A 217 -20.07 6.06 23.52
C HIS A 217 -19.57 5.07 24.56
N GLN A 218 -18.40 5.37 25.10
CA GLN A 218 -17.91 4.77 26.32
C GLN A 218 -17.57 5.88 27.30
N MET A 219 -18.15 5.84 28.50
CA MET A 219 -17.86 6.78 29.59
C MET A 219 -17.43 6.00 30.82
N ASP A 220 -16.36 6.46 31.46
CA ASP A 220 -15.80 5.94 32.70
C ASP A 220 -16.58 6.40 33.95
N ASP A 221 -17.28 7.53 33.85
CA ASP A 221 -18.09 8.13 34.92
C ASP A 221 -19.50 8.49 34.41
N TYR A 222 -20.52 7.95 35.09
CA TYR A 222 -21.92 8.22 34.78
C TYR A 222 -22.27 9.71 34.81
N ASN A 223 -21.61 10.50 35.66
CA ASN A 223 -21.84 11.95 35.73
C ASN A 223 -21.42 12.69 34.45
N ARG A 224 -20.58 12.07 33.60
CA ARG A 224 -20.14 12.65 32.33
C ARG A 224 -21.11 12.39 31.18
N VAL A 225 -22.02 11.42 31.33
CA VAL A 225 -23.05 11.07 30.33
C VAL A 225 -23.92 12.29 29.99
N LYS A 226 -24.19 13.17 30.97
CA LYS A 226 -24.95 14.42 30.75
C LYS A 226 -24.33 15.38 29.72
N TYR A 227 -23.05 15.24 29.41
CA TYR A 227 -22.35 16.07 28.42
C TYR A 227 -22.30 15.45 27.02
N LEU A 228 -22.84 14.24 26.81
CA LEU A 228 -22.81 13.56 25.52
C LEU A 228 -23.40 14.40 24.40
N TYR A 229 -24.58 14.99 24.62
CA TYR A 229 -25.22 15.84 23.61
C TYR A 229 -24.34 17.03 23.20
N TYR A 230 -23.60 17.62 24.14
CA TYR A 230 -22.65 18.69 23.83
C TYR A 230 -21.50 18.17 22.96
N PHE A 231 -20.92 17.02 23.31
CA PHE A 231 -19.83 16.43 22.56
C PHE A 231 -20.25 16.02 21.15
N GLU A 232 -21.41 15.37 21.01
CA GLU A 232 -21.99 15.04 19.70
C GLU A 232 -22.18 16.29 18.85
N GLY A 233 -22.66 17.39 19.42
CA GLY A 233 -22.79 18.67 18.71
C GLY A 233 -21.45 19.14 18.15
N LYS A 234 -20.38 19.09 18.97
CA LYS A 234 -19.02 19.45 18.51
C LYS A 234 -18.45 18.48 17.49
N ILE A 235 -18.75 17.20 17.60
CA ILE A 235 -18.34 16.19 16.64
C ILE A 235 -19.08 16.40 15.30
N LYS A 236 -20.38 16.72 15.32
CA LYS A 236 -21.15 17.08 14.12
C LYS A 236 -20.57 18.31 13.42
N ASP A 237 -20.25 19.36 14.18
CA ASP A 237 -19.58 20.56 13.65
C ASP A 237 -18.25 20.19 12.96
N PHE A 238 -17.48 19.29 13.58
CA PHE A 238 -16.22 18.80 13.02
C PHE A 238 -16.42 17.98 11.74
N ILE A 239 -17.37 17.05 11.73
CA ILE A 239 -17.74 16.24 10.55
C ILE A 239 -18.24 17.13 9.41
N ASN A 240 -18.86 18.27 9.71
CA ASN A 240 -19.33 19.25 8.73
C ASN A 240 -18.20 20.10 8.10
N SER A 241 -16.95 19.96 8.55
CA SER A 241 -15.81 20.65 7.96
C SER A 241 -15.41 20.10 6.59
N SER A 242 -14.48 20.79 5.90
CA SER A 242 -13.94 20.36 4.61
C SER A 242 -13.05 19.12 4.69
N ILE A 243 -12.61 18.72 5.89
CA ILE A 243 -11.76 17.54 6.11
C ILE A 243 -12.46 16.27 5.64
N PHE A 244 -13.79 16.23 5.73
CA PHE A 244 -14.61 15.07 5.39
C PHE A 244 -15.09 15.07 3.93
N VAL A 245 -14.56 15.98 3.10
CA VAL A 245 -14.72 15.97 1.64
C VAL A 245 -13.47 15.32 1.05
N LEU A 246 -13.66 14.21 0.35
CA LEU A 246 -12.57 13.38 -0.15
C LEU A 246 -12.32 13.62 -1.64
N SER A 247 -11.18 13.13 -2.11
CA SER A 247 -10.87 13.10 -3.54
C SER A 247 -11.85 12.20 -4.31
N LYS A 248 -12.02 12.47 -5.61
CA LYS A 248 -12.92 11.69 -6.49
C LYS A 248 -12.52 10.22 -6.63
N ASP A 249 -11.27 9.91 -6.30
CA ASP A 249 -10.70 8.58 -6.44
C ASP A 249 -10.75 7.80 -5.12
N ALA A 250 -11.15 8.43 -4.01
CA ALA A 250 -11.25 7.81 -2.69
C ALA A 250 -12.19 6.59 -2.65
N GLY A 251 -13.25 6.59 -3.46
CA GLY A 251 -14.20 5.46 -3.57
C GLY A 251 -13.77 4.34 -4.53
N ARG A 252 -12.70 4.51 -5.30
CA ARG A 252 -12.35 3.60 -6.42
C ARG A 252 -11.40 2.46 -6.04
N TYR A 253 -10.56 2.65 -5.01
CA TYR A 253 -9.48 1.73 -4.67
C TYR A 253 -9.53 1.41 -3.18
N ASN A 254 -10.00 0.19 -2.83
CA ASN A 254 -9.96 -0.42 -1.48
C ASN A 254 -10.69 0.31 -0.33
N GLY A 255 -11.48 1.34 -0.63
CA GLY A 255 -12.51 1.88 0.27
C GLY A 255 -12.07 3.11 1.08
N VAL A 256 -12.99 3.60 1.90
CA VAL A 256 -12.83 4.83 2.69
C VAL A 256 -12.86 4.49 4.17
N LYS A 257 -12.06 5.15 5.00
CA LYS A 257 -12.16 5.02 6.45
C LYS A 257 -13.49 5.61 6.93
N THR A 258 -14.40 4.74 7.33
CA THR A 258 -15.76 5.10 7.77
C THR A 258 -15.91 5.20 9.27
N SER A 259 -14.85 5.07 10.06
CA SER A 259 -14.94 5.28 11.51
C SER A 259 -13.66 5.82 12.15
N PHE A 260 -13.83 6.56 13.23
CA PHE A 260 -12.74 7.08 14.07
C PHE A 260 -13.20 7.24 15.52
N ILE A 261 -12.25 7.41 16.44
CA ILE A 261 -12.52 7.59 17.86
C ILE A 261 -12.08 8.98 18.32
N ILE A 262 -12.93 9.70 19.04
CA ILE A 262 -12.59 10.90 19.79
C ILE A 262 -12.46 10.54 21.27
N TYR A 263 -11.27 10.70 21.83
CA TYR A 263 -11.00 10.45 23.24
C TYR A 263 -11.21 11.72 24.04
N TYR A 264 -12.02 11.67 25.09
CA TYR A 264 -12.16 12.77 26.02
C TYR A 264 -11.05 12.69 27.06
N LYS A 265 -10.25 13.76 27.14
CA LYS A 265 -9.31 13.97 28.24
C LYS A 265 -10.06 14.44 29.45
#